data_AF-A0A973CYZ2-F1
#
_entry.id   AF-A0A973CYZ2-F1
#
_cell.length_a   1.000
_cell.length_b   1.000
_cell.length_c   1.000
_cell.angle_alpha   90.00
_cell.angle_beta   90.00
_cell.angle_gamma   90.00
#
_symmetry.space_group_name_H-M   'P 1'
#
loop_
_entity.id
_entity.type
_entity.pdbx_description
1 polymer ?
#
loop_
_entity_poly.entity_id
_entity_poly.type
_entity_poly.pdbx_seq_one_letter_code
_entity_poly.pdbx_strand_id
1 'polypeptide(L)'
;MNKQAVTERINLTFQDNQKNDVELPFRILVLSNITADERAEDLFDHTVLKIDASITDVLARQNISVKLAVENHLRPHLDEDLMVNYSLNNLEDFSPENLIRGIPELRQALKMHSLLSDEKVKPAILANLLTEFGFNDQDDLDSSDKLIIQAEVASRISKQLDTIIQHERFVTLETSWRSLDFLQQHINSKENTELVVINTSKTGLLEDFEDSPDITQSSLYQTVYSAEFGQFGGRPYGLMLGDFEFTSSAHDM
;
A
#
# COMPACT_ATOMS: atom_id res chain seq x y z
N MET A 1 43.37 8.65 12.81
CA MET A 1 43.15 7.33 13.43
C MET A 1 42.12 6.58 12.60
N ASN A 2 42.58 5.64 11.77
CA ASN A 2 41.73 4.77 10.97
C ASN A 2 41.16 3.68 11.89
N LYS A 3 39.87 3.75 12.22
CA LYS A 3 39.17 2.56 12.75
C LYS A 3 38.80 1.71 11.55
N GLN A 4 39.65 0.75 11.20
CA GLN A 4 39.21 -0.39 10.39
C GLN A 4 38.14 -1.11 11.21
N ALA A 5 36.88 -1.00 10.78
CA ALA A 5 35.81 -1.84 11.28
C ALA A 5 36.13 -3.28 10.84
N VAL A 6 36.58 -4.11 11.77
CA VAL A 6 36.70 -5.54 11.54
C VAL A 6 35.27 -6.06 11.41
N THR A 7 34.87 -6.39 10.18
CA THR A 7 33.60 -7.07 9.88
C THR A 7 33.93 -8.54 9.67
N GLU A 8 34.09 -9.28 10.76
CA GLU A 8 34.09 -10.74 10.69
C GLU A 8 32.66 -11.20 10.38
N ARG A 9 32.42 -11.57 9.12
CA ARG A 9 31.15 -12.16 8.69
C ARG A 9 31.34 -13.66 8.44
N ILE A 10 30.42 -14.47 8.96
CA ILE A 10 30.34 -15.90 8.67
C ILE A 10 29.50 -16.04 7.39
N ASN A 11 30.11 -16.57 6.33
CA ASN A 11 29.41 -16.86 5.07
C ASN A 11 29.09 -18.34 5.01
N LEU A 12 27.82 -18.66 4.70
CA LEU A 12 27.40 -20.04 4.46
C LEU A 12 27.67 -20.36 2.99
N THR A 13 28.49 -21.38 2.73
CA THR A 13 28.76 -21.87 1.38
C THR A 13 28.32 -23.32 1.24
N PHE A 14 27.88 -23.71 0.03
CA PHE A 14 27.65 -25.10 -0.34
C PHE A 14 28.39 -25.42 -1.63
N GLN A 15 28.68 -26.70 -1.87
CA GLN A 15 29.28 -27.16 -3.12
C GLN A 15 28.21 -27.61 -4.11
N ASP A 16 28.24 -27.04 -5.31
CA ASP A 16 27.37 -27.49 -6.40
C ASP A 16 27.87 -28.83 -7.02
N ASN A 17 27.11 -29.37 -7.98
CA ASN A 17 27.48 -30.61 -8.69
C ASN A 17 28.80 -30.52 -9.49
N GLN A 18 29.34 -29.30 -9.68
CA GLN A 18 30.60 -29.04 -10.37
C GLN A 18 31.75 -28.73 -9.38
N LYS A 19 31.51 -28.88 -8.07
CA LYS A 19 32.46 -28.57 -6.98
C LYS A 19 32.84 -27.09 -6.87
N ASN A 20 31.99 -26.19 -7.34
CA ASN A 20 32.15 -24.77 -7.07
C ASN A 20 31.56 -24.45 -5.70
N ASP A 21 32.28 -23.66 -4.90
CA ASP A 21 31.75 -23.10 -3.66
C ASP A 21 30.80 -21.94 -4.00
N VAL A 22 29.53 -22.10 -3.67
CA VAL A 22 28.48 -21.09 -3.88
C VAL A 22 28.06 -20.53 -2.53
N GLU A 23 28.14 -19.21 -2.37
CA GLU A 23 27.67 -18.51 -1.19
C GLU A 23 26.14 -18.40 -1.18
N LEU A 24 25.52 -18.78 -0.07
CA LEU A 24 24.09 -18.62 0.14
C LEU A 24 23.77 -17.16 0.50
N PRO A 25 22.73 -16.57 -0.11
CA PRO A 25 22.32 -15.23 0.24
C PRO A 25 21.77 -15.17 1.67
N PHE A 26 21.97 -14.04 2.35
CA PHE A 26 21.23 -13.73 3.57
C PHE A 26 19.80 -13.33 3.15
N ARG A 27 18.84 -14.25 3.31
CA ARG A 27 17.45 -14.00 2.93
C ARG A 27 16.66 -13.42 4.11
N ILE A 28 16.05 -12.27 3.89
CA ILE A 28 15.11 -11.63 4.81
C ILE A 28 13.71 -11.92 4.31
N LEU A 29 12.91 -12.60 5.11
CA LEU A 29 11.49 -12.84 4.86
C LEU A 29 10.66 -11.80 5.60
N VAL A 30 9.75 -11.14 4.90
CA VAL A 30 8.78 -10.21 5.46
C VAL A 30 7.38 -10.78 5.29
N LEU A 31 6.64 -10.91 6.38
CA LEU A 31 5.21 -11.19 6.40
C LEU A 31 4.49 -9.85 6.48
N SER A 32 3.75 -9.46 5.46
CA SER A 32 3.10 -8.14 5.41
C SER A 32 1.86 -8.16 4.51
N ASN A 33 0.86 -7.36 4.87
CA ASN A 33 -0.36 -7.23 4.10
C ASN A 33 -0.20 -6.19 2.98
N ILE A 34 0.41 -6.60 1.88
CA ILE A 34 0.74 -5.69 0.77
C ILE A 34 -0.42 -5.49 -0.21
N THR A 35 -1.52 -6.23 -0.09
CA THR A 35 -2.67 -6.17 -1.02
C THR A 35 -3.95 -5.66 -0.37
N ALA A 36 -4.08 -5.81 0.96
CA ALA A 36 -5.26 -5.46 1.75
C ALA A 36 -6.57 -5.94 1.08
N ASP A 37 -6.55 -7.19 0.64
CA ASP A 37 -7.69 -7.91 0.08
C ASP A 37 -7.58 -9.41 0.38
N GLU A 38 -8.51 -10.20 -0.15
CA GLU A 38 -8.61 -11.65 0.03
C GLU A 38 -7.30 -12.42 -0.26
N ARG A 39 -6.39 -11.89 -1.08
CA ARG A 39 -5.09 -12.52 -1.35
C ARG A 39 -4.15 -12.53 -0.15
N ALA A 40 -4.41 -11.70 0.86
CA ALA A 40 -3.65 -11.65 2.10
C ALA A 40 -4.22 -12.57 3.19
N GLU A 41 -5.43 -13.10 3.00
CA GLU A 41 -6.06 -13.98 4.00
C GLU A 41 -5.73 -15.46 3.77
N ASP A 42 -5.53 -15.88 2.52
CA ASP A 42 -5.24 -17.28 2.19
C ASP A 42 -3.74 -17.53 1.97
N LEU A 43 -3.10 -18.22 2.92
CA LEU A 43 -1.70 -18.64 2.81
C LEU A 43 -1.51 -19.95 2.06
N PHE A 44 -2.53 -20.72 1.68
CA PHE A 44 -2.29 -22.01 1.00
C PHE A 44 -1.76 -21.85 -0.43
N ASP A 45 -2.17 -20.79 -1.14
CA ASP A 45 -1.75 -20.49 -2.53
C ASP A 45 -0.83 -19.25 -2.61
N HIS A 46 -0.13 -18.92 -1.52
CA HIS A 46 0.68 -17.70 -1.50
C HIS A 46 1.84 -17.76 -2.51
N THR A 47 1.93 -16.72 -3.33
CA THR A 47 3.15 -16.42 -4.07
C THR A 47 4.16 -15.74 -3.16
N VAL A 48 5.27 -16.42 -2.91
CA VAL A 48 6.48 -15.82 -2.34
C VAL A 48 7.02 -14.78 -3.33
N LEU A 49 6.98 -13.51 -2.94
CA LEU A 49 7.40 -12.38 -3.76
C LEU A 49 8.85 -12.01 -3.46
N LYS A 50 9.75 -12.31 -4.39
CA LYS A 50 11.12 -11.81 -4.32
C LYS A 50 11.16 -10.34 -4.75
N ILE A 51 11.78 -9.49 -3.93
CA ILE A 51 12.01 -8.09 -4.26
C ILE A 51 13.37 -7.97 -4.95
N ASP A 52 13.37 -8.09 -6.28
CA ASP A 52 14.55 -8.01 -7.15
C ASP A 52 14.59 -6.77 -8.06
N ALA A 53 13.50 -5.99 -8.07
CA ALA A 53 13.32 -4.74 -8.80
C ALA A 53 12.98 -3.60 -7.84
N SER A 54 12.73 -2.40 -8.36
CA SER A 54 12.28 -1.29 -7.51
C SER A 54 10.93 -1.62 -6.85
N ILE A 55 10.66 -1.14 -5.64
CA ILE A 55 9.34 -1.31 -5.00
C ILE A 55 8.21 -0.85 -5.92
N THR A 56 8.40 0.24 -6.67
CA THR A 56 7.41 0.72 -7.65
C THR A 56 7.07 -0.34 -8.70
N ASP A 57 8.07 -1.03 -9.25
CA ASP A 57 7.82 -2.09 -10.25
C ASP A 57 7.09 -3.28 -9.63
N VAL A 58 7.42 -3.64 -8.39
CA VAL A 58 6.75 -4.73 -7.67
C VAL A 58 5.29 -4.36 -7.38
N LEU A 59 5.05 -3.14 -6.88
CA LEU A 59 3.73 -2.60 -6.60
C LEU A 59 2.84 -2.60 -7.85
N ALA A 60 3.34 -2.08 -8.97
CA ALA A 60 2.60 -2.08 -10.23
C ALA A 60 2.15 -3.48 -10.67
N ARG A 61 3.00 -4.50 -10.48
CA ARG A 61 2.69 -5.90 -10.84
C ARG A 61 1.62 -6.53 -9.95
N GLN A 62 1.42 -6.03 -8.73
CA GLN A 62 0.37 -6.53 -7.84
C GLN A 62 -1.04 -6.12 -8.28
N ASN A 63 -1.17 -5.16 -9.22
CA ASN A 63 -2.45 -4.69 -9.77
C ASN A 63 -3.47 -4.31 -8.68
N ILE A 64 -3.03 -3.57 -7.66
CA ILE A 64 -3.86 -3.26 -6.49
C ILE A 64 -4.86 -2.16 -6.85
N SER A 65 -6.12 -2.36 -6.48
CA SER A 65 -7.18 -1.37 -6.58
C SER A 65 -7.88 -1.18 -5.24
N VAL A 66 -7.87 0.06 -4.78
CA VAL A 66 -8.50 0.53 -3.56
C VAL A 66 -9.95 0.85 -3.87
N LYS A 67 -10.86 0.01 -3.37
CA LYS A 67 -12.30 0.20 -3.45
C LYS A 67 -12.82 0.56 -2.06
N LEU A 68 -13.31 1.77 -1.89
CA LEU A 68 -13.78 2.32 -0.62
C LEU A 68 -15.20 2.84 -0.77
N ALA A 69 -16.01 2.63 0.25
CA ALA A 69 -17.23 3.38 0.47
C ALA A 69 -16.92 4.40 1.58
N VAL A 70 -16.95 5.68 1.27
CA VAL A 70 -16.61 6.76 2.22
C VAL A 70 -17.72 7.80 2.26
N GLU A 71 -17.86 8.48 3.39
CA GLU A 71 -18.81 9.59 3.50
C GLU A 71 -18.53 10.64 2.40
N ASN A 72 -19.60 11.11 1.75
CA ASN A 72 -19.52 12.01 0.62
C ASN A 72 -19.56 13.48 1.04
N HIS A 73 -18.39 14.03 1.34
CA HIS A 73 -18.24 15.45 1.67
C HIS A 73 -18.25 16.36 0.45
N LEU A 74 -18.05 15.84 -0.76
CA LEU A 74 -18.08 16.63 -1.99
C LEU A 74 -19.52 17.05 -2.36
N ARG A 75 -20.45 16.11 -2.27
CA ARG A 75 -21.87 16.26 -2.65
C ARG A 75 -22.77 15.86 -1.48
N PRO A 76 -22.78 16.66 -0.39
CA PRO A 76 -23.52 16.33 0.83
C PRO A 76 -25.04 16.29 0.63
N HIS A 77 -25.56 16.79 -0.48
CA HIS A 77 -26.99 16.78 -0.81
C HIS A 77 -27.51 15.42 -1.31
N LEU A 78 -26.62 14.49 -1.67
CA LEU A 78 -27.00 13.18 -2.21
C LEU A 78 -27.32 12.15 -1.12
N ASP A 79 -26.96 12.39 0.15
CA ASP A 79 -27.17 11.48 1.29
C ASP A 79 -26.74 10.02 0.99
N GLU A 80 -25.66 9.88 0.22
CA GLU A 80 -25.11 8.61 -0.24
C GLU A 80 -23.59 8.61 -0.10
N ASP A 81 -23.02 7.46 0.24
CA ASP A 81 -21.57 7.26 0.27
C ASP A 81 -20.95 7.44 -1.12
N LEU A 82 -19.74 8.01 -1.14
CA LEU A 82 -18.92 8.10 -2.32
C LEU A 82 -18.16 6.78 -2.51
N MET A 83 -18.46 6.09 -3.60
CA MET A 83 -17.71 4.89 -4.02
C MET A 83 -16.43 5.29 -4.74
N VAL A 84 -15.30 5.18 -4.05
CA VAL A 84 -13.97 5.45 -4.61
C VAL A 84 -13.40 4.17 -5.17
N ASN A 85 -12.96 4.19 -6.43
CA ASN A 85 -12.17 3.13 -7.05
C ASN A 85 -10.88 3.73 -7.60
N TYR A 86 -9.76 3.40 -6.97
CA TYR A 86 -8.45 4.00 -7.27
C TYR A 86 -7.38 2.92 -7.41
N SER A 87 -6.66 2.93 -8.53
CA SER A 87 -5.60 1.94 -8.80
C SER A 87 -4.24 2.45 -8.35
N LEU A 88 -3.50 1.63 -7.60
CA LEU A 88 -2.16 1.92 -7.11
C LEU A 88 -1.13 1.25 -8.01
N ASN A 89 -0.29 2.05 -8.65
CA ASN A 89 0.78 1.60 -9.56
C ASN A 89 2.17 2.01 -9.06
N ASN A 90 2.27 3.05 -8.24
CA ASN A 90 3.54 3.55 -7.73
C ASN A 90 3.38 4.14 -6.32
N LEU A 91 4.49 4.38 -5.62
CA LEU A 91 4.46 4.92 -4.25
C LEU A 91 3.95 6.35 -4.15
N GLU A 92 4.03 7.15 -5.21
CA GLU A 92 3.48 8.51 -5.23
C GLU A 92 1.95 8.50 -5.33
N ASP A 93 1.31 7.39 -5.73
CA ASP A 93 -0.14 7.26 -5.78
C ASP A 93 -0.79 7.39 -4.39
N PHE A 94 -0.03 7.15 -3.32
CA PHE A 94 -0.48 7.42 -1.94
C PHE A 94 -0.54 8.92 -1.60
N SER A 95 0.02 9.79 -2.45
CA SER A 95 0.06 11.23 -2.18
C SER A 95 -1.30 11.93 -2.41
N PRO A 96 -1.61 12.97 -1.62
CA PRO A 96 -2.76 13.85 -1.84
C PRO A 96 -2.97 14.30 -3.29
N GLU A 97 -1.89 14.70 -3.96
CA GLU A 97 -1.94 15.25 -5.31
C GLU A 97 -2.37 14.19 -6.33
N ASN A 98 -1.83 12.97 -6.22
CA ASN A 98 -2.17 11.88 -7.10
C ASN A 98 -3.55 11.28 -6.81
N LEU A 99 -4.03 11.32 -5.56
CA LEU A 99 -5.41 10.99 -5.23
C LEU A 99 -6.40 11.94 -5.90
N ILE A 100 -6.16 13.26 -5.81
CA ILE A 100 -7.03 14.26 -6.44
C ILE A 100 -7.05 14.10 -7.97
N ARG A 101 -5.89 13.81 -8.57
CA ARG A 101 -5.81 13.56 -10.02
C ARG A 101 -6.43 12.22 -10.41
N GLY A 102 -6.23 11.18 -9.60
CA GLY A 102 -6.64 9.82 -9.87
C GLY A 102 -8.14 9.60 -9.75
N ILE A 103 -8.75 10.17 -8.71
CA ILE A 103 -10.16 10.00 -8.38
C ILE A 103 -11.01 11.00 -9.18
N PRO A 104 -11.93 10.52 -10.05
CA PRO A 104 -12.71 11.39 -10.94
C PRO A 104 -13.45 12.52 -10.22
N GLU A 105 -14.06 12.23 -9.07
CA GLU A 105 -14.90 13.15 -8.30
C GLU A 105 -14.06 14.28 -7.68
N LEU A 106 -12.90 13.96 -7.12
CA LEU A 106 -11.95 14.97 -6.61
C LEU A 106 -11.39 15.82 -7.76
N ARG A 107 -11.09 15.21 -8.90
CA ARG A 107 -10.60 15.93 -10.09
C ARG A 107 -11.64 16.93 -10.60
N GLN A 108 -12.91 16.54 -10.61
CA GLN A 108 -14.02 17.43 -11.00
C GLN A 108 -14.20 18.56 -9.99
N ALA A 109 -14.11 18.28 -8.69
CA ALA A 109 -14.17 19.30 -7.64
C ALA A 109 -13.01 20.31 -7.78
N LEU A 110 -11.79 19.83 -8.03
CA LEU A 110 -10.62 20.69 -8.28
C LEU A 110 -10.79 21.54 -9.54
N LYS A 111 -11.37 20.97 -10.60
CA LYS A 111 -11.70 21.70 -11.83
C LYS A 111 -12.73 22.80 -11.55
N MET A 112 -13.76 22.52 -10.77
CA MET A 112 -14.72 23.56 -10.37
C MET A 112 -14.04 24.66 -9.56
N HIS A 113 -13.18 24.30 -8.59
CA HIS A 113 -12.39 25.24 -7.82
C HIS A 113 -11.52 26.15 -8.72
N SER A 114 -10.86 25.61 -9.73
CA SER A 114 -10.03 26.42 -10.64
C SER A 114 -10.85 27.30 -11.59
N LEU A 115 -12.01 26.82 -12.05
CA LEU A 115 -12.91 27.59 -12.92
C LEU A 115 -13.55 28.77 -12.18
N LEU A 116 -13.79 28.67 -10.87
CA LEU A 116 -14.29 29.77 -10.05
C LEU A 116 -13.31 30.97 -9.99
N SER A 117 -12.01 30.71 -10.19
CA SER A 117 -10.97 31.76 -10.25
C SER A 117 -10.76 32.34 -11.65
N ASP A 118 -11.28 31.72 -12.71
CA ASP A 118 -11.05 32.13 -14.08
C ASP A 118 -12.24 32.93 -14.64
N GLU A 119 -12.03 34.23 -14.82
CA GLU A 119 -13.04 35.16 -15.35
C GLU A 119 -13.45 34.86 -16.80
N LYS A 120 -12.67 34.07 -17.54
CA LYS A 120 -12.92 33.76 -18.97
C LYS A 120 -13.78 32.53 -19.18
N VAL A 121 -14.20 31.86 -18.10
CA VAL A 121 -14.97 30.61 -18.18
C VAL A 121 -16.39 30.88 -18.68
N LYS A 122 -16.87 30.01 -19.57
CA LYS A 122 -18.25 30.07 -20.06
C LYS A 122 -19.22 29.81 -18.90
N PRO A 123 -20.20 30.70 -18.63
CA PRO A 123 -21.15 30.54 -17.52
C PRO A 123 -21.85 29.18 -17.50
N ALA A 124 -22.24 28.66 -18.67
CA ALA A 124 -22.89 27.35 -18.78
C ALA A 124 -22.06 26.16 -18.26
N ILE A 125 -20.73 26.22 -18.37
CA ILE A 125 -19.85 25.15 -17.85
C ILE A 125 -19.79 25.23 -16.33
N LEU A 126 -19.74 26.45 -15.78
CA LEU A 126 -19.71 26.69 -14.35
C LEU A 126 -21.04 26.29 -13.70
N ALA A 127 -22.17 26.71 -14.28
CA ALA A 127 -23.53 26.37 -13.84
C ALA A 127 -23.76 24.86 -13.67
N ASN A 128 -23.35 24.07 -14.67
CA ASN A 128 -23.49 22.61 -14.64
C ASN A 128 -22.69 21.99 -13.48
N LEU A 129 -21.44 22.44 -13.28
CA LEU A 129 -20.61 21.95 -12.18
C LEU A 129 -21.16 22.38 -10.82
N LEU A 130 -21.57 23.64 -10.68
CA LEU A 130 -22.17 24.13 -9.43
C LEU A 130 -23.37 23.29 -9.03
N THR A 131 -24.27 23.02 -9.98
CA THR A 131 -25.44 22.17 -9.76
C THR A 131 -25.05 20.75 -9.37
N GLU A 132 -24.05 20.16 -10.03
CA GLU A 132 -23.54 18.81 -9.71
C GLU A 132 -22.99 18.70 -8.28
N PHE A 133 -22.42 19.77 -7.74
CA PHE A 133 -21.92 19.83 -6.36
C PHE A 133 -22.95 20.38 -5.34
N GLY A 134 -24.19 20.63 -5.78
CA GLY A 134 -25.30 21.10 -4.95
C GLY A 134 -25.21 22.57 -4.56
N PHE A 135 -24.48 23.38 -5.34
CA PHE A 135 -24.51 24.84 -5.22
C PHE A 135 -25.65 25.40 -6.05
N ASN A 136 -26.26 26.47 -5.57
CA ASN A 136 -27.29 27.19 -6.32
C ASN A 136 -26.64 27.96 -7.47
N ASP A 137 -27.11 27.69 -8.69
CA ASP A 137 -26.79 28.47 -9.86
C ASP A 137 -27.60 29.78 -9.81
N GLN A 138 -27.02 30.83 -9.24
CA GLN A 138 -27.57 32.17 -9.41
C GLN A 138 -27.01 32.76 -10.71
N ASP A 139 -27.91 33.27 -11.56
CA ASP A 139 -27.59 33.83 -12.88
C ASP A 139 -26.56 34.99 -12.82
N ASP A 140 -26.28 35.55 -11.64
CA ASP A 140 -25.35 36.66 -11.43
C ASP A 140 -24.51 36.44 -10.15
N LEU A 141 -23.65 35.41 -10.16
CA LEU A 141 -22.65 35.20 -9.11
C LEU A 141 -21.61 36.33 -9.13
N ASP A 142 -21.62 37.16 -8.08
CA ASP A 142 -20.64 38.21 -7.92
C ASP A 142 -19.26 37.65 -7.51
N SER A 143 -18.22 38.50 -7.48
CA SER A 143 -16.87 38.06 -7.11
C SER A 143 -16.76 37.56 -5.67
N SER A 144 -17.64 38.02 -4.77
CA SER A 144 -17.66 37.62 -3.36
C SER A 144 -18.28 36.23 -3.21
N ASP A 145 -19.39 35.96 -3.91
CA ASP A 145 -20.06 34.67 -3.94
C ASP A 145 -19.14 33.58 -4.51
N LYS A 146 -18.43 33.90 -5.61
CA LYS A 146 -17.44 32.98 -6.19
C LYS A 146 -16.33 32.64 -5.19
N LEU A 147 -15.86 33.62 -4.42
CA LEU A 147 -14.83 33.39 -3.41
C LEU A 147 -15.32 32.51 -2.25
N ILE A 148 -16.56 32.71 -1.80
CA ILE A 148 -17.19 31.88 -0.75
C ILE A 148 -17.36 30.45 -1.24
N ILE A 149 -17.93 30.25 -2.43
CA ILE A 149 -18.10 28.93 -3.03
C ILE A 149 -16.74 28.27 -3.22
N GLN A 150 -15.74 29.01 -3.70
CA GLN A 150 -14.38 28.48 -3.88
C GLN A 150 -13.79 27.97 -2.56
N ALA A 151 -13.89 28.75 -1.48
CA ALA A 151 -13.40 28.35 -0.16
C ALA A 151 -14.14 27.10 0.36
N GLU A 152 -15.46 27.04 0.16
CA GLU A 152 -16.27 25.88 0.52
C GLU A 152 -15.86 24.62 -0.28
N VAL A 153 -15.64 24.75 -1.59
CA VAL A 153 -15.17 23.65 -2.44
C VAL A 153 -13.80 23.15 -1.98
N ALA A 154 -12.87 24.05 -1.69
CA ALA A 154 -11.55 23.68 -1.16
C ALA A 154 -11.68 22.91 0.17
N SER A 155 -12.54 23.39 1.08
CA SER A 155 -12.84 22.71 2.35
C SER A 155 -13.42 21.31 2.14
N ARG A 156 -14.36 21.13 1.21
CA ARG A 156 -14.94 19.82 0.87
C ARG A 156 -13.90 18.87 0.28
N ILE A 157 -13.03 19.35 -0.61
CA ILE A 157 -11.93 18.56 -1.17
C ILE A 157 -11.00 18.07 -0.07
N SER A 158 -10.57 18.95 0.84
CA SER A 158 -9.71 18.59 1.96
C SER A 158 -10.36 17.54 2.86
N LYS A 159 -11.62 17.73 3.27
CA LYS A 159 -12.34 16.75 4.09
C LYS A 159 -12.48 15.40 3.38
N GLN A 160 -12.86 15.41 2.11
CA GLN A 160 -13.01 14.17 1.35
C GLN A 160 -11.69 13.41 1.25
N LEU A 161 -10.60 14.14 1.00
CA LEU A 161 -9.27 13.59 0.91
C LEU A 161 -8.82 12.99 2.26
N ASP A 162 -9.04 13.71 3.36
CA ASP A 162 -8.73 13.23 4.71
C ASP A 162 -9.47 11.93 5.02
N THR A 163 -10.77 11.84 4.71
CA THR A 163 -11.57 10.62 4.89
C THR A 163 -11.04 9.44 4.05
N ILE A 164 -10.56 9.69 2.83
CA ILE A 164 -9.97 8.64 1.97
C ILE A 164 -8.62 8.18 2.53
N ILE A 165 -7.74 9.11 2.91
CA ILE A 165 -6.39 8.79 3.41
C ILE A 165 -6.45 8.07 4.75
N GLN A 166 -7.39 8.43 5.62
CA GLN A 166 -7.56 7.82 6.93
C GLN A 166 -8.32 6.49 6.88
N HIS A 167 -8.87 6.10 5.73
CA HIS A 167 -9.56 4.83 5.61
C HIS A 167 -8.58 3.68 5.90
N GLU A 168 -8.98 2.75 6.77
CA GLU A 168 -8.14 1.64 7.27
C GLU A 168 -7.39 0.92 6.15
N ARG A 169 -8.12 0.47 5.13
CA ARG A 169 -7.54 -0.18 3.95
C ARG A 169 -6.44 0.63 3.24
N PHE A 170 -6.61 1.95 3.15
CA PHE A 170 -5.62 2.83 2.52
C PHE A 170 -4.36 2.95 3.39
N VAL A 171 -4.55 3.13 4.70
CA VAL A 171 -3.46 3.21 5.69
C VAL A 171 -2.65 1.92 5.74
N THR A 172 -3.31 0.76 5.74
CA THR A 172 -2.64 -0.56 5.71
C THR A 172 -1.73 -0.66 4.49
N LEU A 173 -2.27 -0.36 3.30
CA LEU A 173 -1.50 -0.41 2.05
C LEU A 173 -0.33 0.58 2.08
N GLU A 174 -0.57 1.84 2.44
CA GLU A 174 0.49 2.85 2.46
C GLU A 174 1.61 2.45 3.42
N THR A 175 1.24 1.98 4.62
CA THR A 175 2.20 1.56 5.65
C THR A 175 3.05 0.40 5.16
N SER A 176 2.44 -0.68 4.67
CA SER A 176 3.16 -1.86 4.21
C SER A 176 4.06 -1.58 3.01
N TRP A 177 3.61 -0.77 2.05
CA TRP A 177 4.45 -0.43 0.89
C TRP A 177 5.59 0.53 1.23
N ARG A 178 5.35 1.52 2.10
CA ARG A 178 6.42 2.44 2.56
C ARG A 178 7.42 1.74 3.46
N SER A 179 6.99 0.80 4.31
CA SER A 179 7.89 0.03 5.17
C SER A 179 8.80 -0.89 4.34
N LEU A 180 8.26 -1.52 3.30
CA LEU A 180 9.04 -2.32 2.35
C LEU A 180 10.02 -1.47 1.54
N ASP A 181 9.62 -0.29 1.09
CA ASP A 181 10.52 0.65 0.40
C ASP A 181 11.65 1.11 1.31
N PHE A 182 11.32 1.48 2.56
CA PHE A 182 12.30 1.81 3.57
C PHE A 182 13.28 0.65 3.80
N LEU A 183 12.79 -0.58 3.94
CA LEU A 183 13.62 -1.75 4.16
C LEU A 183 14.53 -2.03 2.94
N GLN A 184 14.01 -1.97 1.72
CA GLN A 184 14.80 -2.16 0.49
C GLN A 184 15.95 -1.14 0.41
N GLN A 185 15.69 0.13 0.76
CA GLN A 185 16.69 1.20 0.71
C GLN A 185 17.79 1.05 1.77
N HIS A 186 17.51 0.37 2.88
CA HIS A 186 18.44 0.21 4.02
C HIS A 186 19.14 -1.15 4.06
N ILE A 187 18.78 -2.09 3.18
CA ILE A 187 19.49 -3.35 3.02
C ILE A 187 20.76 -3.15 2.18
N ASN A 188 21.88 -3.70 2.63
CA ASN A 188 23.12 -3.68 1.85
C ASN A 188 23.04 -4.68 0.68
N SER A 189 22.70 -4.18 -0.51
CA SER A 189 22.59 -5.01 -1.73
C SER A 189 23.94 -5.59 -2.20
N LYS A 190 25.09 -5.07 -1.72
CA LYS A 190 26.42 -5.59 -2.07
C LYS A 190 26.80 -6.86 -1.30
N GLU A 191 26.02 -7.20 -0.29
CA GLU A 191 26.35 -8.22 0.71
C GLU A 191 25.55 -9.53 0.53
N ASN A 192 25.16 -9.81 -0.72
CA ASN A 192 24.36 -10.99 -1.12
C ASN A 192 23.11 -11.15 -0.23
N THR A 193 22.37 -10.05 -0.02
CA THR A 193 21.14 -10.04 0.76
C THR A 193 19.95 -10.07 -0.18
N GLU A 194 18.99 -10.96 0.06
CA GLU A 194 17.76 -11.03 -0.71
C GLU A 194 16.56 -10.69 0.18
N LEU A 195 15.71 -9.77 -0.29
CA LEU A 195 14.45 -9.44 0.36
C LEU A 195 13.32 -10.23 -0.28
N VAL A 196 12.53 -10.89 0.55
CA VAL A 196 11.41 -11.75 0.14
C VAL A 196 10.19 -11.40 0.98
N VAL A 197 9.03 -11.33 0.35
CA VAL A 197 7.76 -10.98 0.99
C VAL A 197 6.77 -12.12 0.81
N ILE A 198 6.05 -12.47 1.86
CA ILE A 198 4.81 -13.24 1.79
C ILE A 198 3.68 -12.27 2.08
N ASN A 199 2.75 -12.15 1.12
CA ASN A 199 1.55 -11.35 1.29
C ASN A 199 0.62 -12.09 2.27
N THR A 200 0.52 -11.58 3.49
CA THR A 200 -0.35 -12.15 4.52
C THR A 200 -0.79 -11.06 5.47
N SER A 201 -2.06 -11.09 5.86
CA SER A 201 -2.57 -10.31 6.98
C SER A 201 -2.31 -11.06 8.28
N LYS A 202 -2.52 -10.37 9.41
CA LYS A 202 -2.42 -10.97 10.73
C LYS A 202 -3.52 -12.00 10.97
N THR A 203 -4.72 -11.74 10.45
CA THR A 203 -5.88 -12.63 10.51
C THR A 203 -5.63 -13.88 9.68
N GLY A 204 -5.22 -13.75 8.42
CA GLY A 204 -4.89 -14.90 7.58
C GLY A 204 -3.80 -15.79 8.16
N LEU A 205 -2.77 -15.19 8.79
CA LEU A 205 -1.74 -15.98 9.46
C LEU A 205 -2.27 -16.73 10.70
N LEU A 206 -3.17 -16.11 11.46
CA LEU A 206 -3.80 -16.74 12.61
C LEU A 206 -4.72 -17.89 12.17
N GLU A 207 -5.52 -17.68 11.12
CA GLU A 207 -6.37 -18.70 10.51
C GLU A 207 -5.54 -19.88 9.98
N ASP A 208 -4.40 -19.65 9.32
CA ASP A 208 -3.47 -20.73 8.88
C ASP A 208 -3.04 -21.64 10.04
N PHE A 209 -2.80 -21.06 11.22
CA PHE A 209 -2.42 -21.83 12.40
C PHE A 209 -3.60 -22.53 13.09
N GLU A 210 -4.79 -21.93 13.10
CA GLU A 210 -5.98 -22.51 13.71
C GLU A 210 -6.57 -23.66 12.88
N ASP A 211 -6.56 -23.53 11.55
CA ASP A 211 -7.08 -24.54 10.62
C ASP A 211 -6.11 -25.73 10.46
N SER A 212 -4.83 -25.52 10.80
CA SER A 212 -3.82 -26.57 10.71
C SER A 212 -3.87 -27.52 11.91
N PRO A 213 -3.85 -28.86 11.70
CA PRO A 213 -3.85 -29.82 12.80
C PRO A 213 -2.63 -29.72 13.73
N ASP A 214 -1.51 -29.23 13.20
CA ASP A 214 -0.27 -28.94 13.92
C ASP A 214 0.51 -27.85 13.15
N ILE A 215 1.37 -27.12 13.84
CA ILE A 215 2.21 -26.05 13.27
C ILE A 215 3.02 -26.56 12.08
N THR A 216 3.49 -27.81 12.13
CA THR A 216 4.26 -28.42 11.04
C THR A 216 3.48 -28.59 9.73
N GLN A 217 2.15 -28.49 9.79
CA GLN A 217 1.27 -28.59 8.63
C GLN A 217 0.77 -27.22 8.15
N SER A 218 1.09 -26.14 8.86
CA SER A 218 0.72 -24.78 8.45
C SER A 218 1.46 -24.37 7.19
N SER A 219 0.82 -23.53 6.39
CA SER A 219 1.35 -23.04 5.12
C SER A 219 2.64 -22.26 5.34
N LEU A 220 2.71 -21.43 6.39
CA LEU A 220 3.94 -20.72 6.73
C LEU A 220 5.09 -21.69 7.07
N TYR A 221 4.82 -22.76 7.83
CA TYR A 221 5.85 -23.75 8.14
C TYR A 221 6.33 -24.49 6.88
N GLN A 222 5.41 -24.87 6.00
CA GLN A 222 5.75 -25.56 4.75
C GLN A 222 6.67 -24.69 3.87
N THR A 223 6.41 -23.39 3.78
CA THR A 223 7.24 -22.47 3.00
C THR A 223 8.59 -22.17 3.64
N VAL A 224 8.62 -21.93 4.95
CA VAL A 224 9.85 -21.50 5.63
C VAL A 224 10.77 -22.69 5.91
N TYR A 225 10.20 -23.80 6.39
CA TYR A 225 10.96 -24.97 6.78
C TYR A 225 11.00 -26.00 5.65
N SER A 226 9.87 -26.59 5.25
CA SER A 226 9.89 -27.76 4.36
C SER A 226 10.48 -27.47 2.98
N ALA A 227 10.06 -26.36 2.35
CA ALA A 227 10.49 -25.98 1.00
C ALA A 227 11.93 -25.46 0.93
N GLU A 228 12.44 -24.88 2.02
CA GLU A 228 13.74 -24.20 2.02
C GLU A 228 14.77 -24.92 2.91
N PHE A 229 14.51 -25.06 4.21
CA PHE A 229 15.47 -25.70 5.12
C PHE A 229 15.49 -27.23 5.02
N GLY A 230 14.31 -27.85 4.87
CA GLY A 230 14.10 -29.30 4.87
C GLY A 230 14.50 -29.98 3.56
N GLN A 231 14.75 -29.21 2.50
CA GLN A 231 15.14 -29.72 1.20
C GLN A 231 16.64 -29.59 0.96
N PHE A 232 17.25 -30.63 0.39
CA PHE A 232 18.65 -30.60 0.00
C PHE A 232 18.89 -29.53 -1.08
N GLY A 233 19.77 -28.56 -0.80
CA GLY A 233 20.07 -27.44 -1.69
C GLY A 233 19.08 -26.27 -1.62
N GLY A 234 18.17 -26.25 -0.64
CA GLY A 234 17.30 -25.09 -0.40
C GLY A 234 18.04 -23.90 0.21
N ARG A 235 17.38 -22.75 0.30
CA ARG A 235 17.99 -21.47 0.67
C ARG A 235 17.27 -20.91 1.90
N PRO A 236 17.71 -21.22 3.12
CA PRO A 236 16.97 -20.85 4.32
C PRO A 236 16.88 -19.34 4.51
N TYR A 237 15.80 -18.91 5.17
CA TYR A 237 15.64 -17.53 5.62
C TYR A 237 16.49 -17.28 6.86
N GLY A 238 17.31 -16.22 6.83
CA GLY A 238 18.17 -15.83 7.94
C GLY A 238 17.49 -14.90 8.95
N LEU A 239 16.43 -14.22 8.52
CA LEU A 239 15.62 -13.32 9.34
C LEU A 239 14.17 -13.37 8.86
N MET A 240 13.23 -13.41 9.80
CA MET A 240 11.81 -13.24 9.54
C MET A 240 11.31 -11.98 10.25
N LEU A 241 10.58 -11.13 9.54
CA LEU A 241 9.99 -9.89 10.01
C LEU A 241 8.47 -9.98 9.83
N GLY A 242 7.70 -9.65 10.86
CA GLY A 242 6.24 -9.51 10.77
C GLY A 242 5.85 -8.04 10.82
N ASP A 243 5.18 -7.55 9.79
CA ASP A 243 4.59 -6.21 9.72
C ASP A 243 3.19 -6.24 10.35
N PHE A 244 3.14 -6.55 11.65
CA PHE A 244 1.90 -6.69 12.40
C PHE A 244 1.95 -5.86 13.68
N GLU A 245 0.87 -5.13 13.93
CA GLU A 245 0.71 -4.38 15.17
C GLU A 245 0.30 -5.31 16.31
N PHE A 246 0.92 -5.13 17.47
CA PHE A 246 0.51 -5.79 18.71
C PHE A 246 -0.53 -4.93 19.43
N THR A 247 -1.64 -5.55 19.79
CA THR A 247 -2.71 -4.94 20.58
C THR A 247 -2.74 -5.54 21.98
N SER A 248 -3.56 -5.00 22.87
CA SER A 248 -3.80 -5.59 24.20
C SER A 248 -4.75 -6.80 24.18
N SER A 249 -5.05 -7.34 23.00
CA SER A 249 -5.94 -8.49 22.86
C SER A 249 -5.27 -9.77 23.37
N ALA A 250 -6.09 -10.75 23.79
CA ALA A 250 -5.58 -12.04 24.27
C ALA A 250 -4.84 -12.85 23.19
N HIS A 251 -5.11 -12.58 21.91
CA HIS A 251 -4.38 -13.24 20.80
C HIS A 251 -2.95 -12.70 20.65
N ASP A 252 -2.64 -11.55 21.26
CA ASP A 252 -1.34 -10.87 21.17
C ASP A 252 -0.48 -10.95 22.45
N MET A 253 -1.03 -11.53 23.53
CA MET A 253 -0.40 -11.63 24.87
C MET A 253 -0.06 -13.08 25.22
#